data_AF-G4NRE7-F1
#
_entry.id   AF-G4NRE7-F1
#
_cell.length_a   1.000
_cell.length_b   1.000
_cell.length_c   1.000
_cell.angle_alpha   90.00
_cell.angle_beta   90.00
_cell.angle_gamma   90.00
#
_symmetry.space_group_name_H-M   'P 1'
#
loop_
_entity.id
_entity.type
_entity.pdbx_description
1 polymer ?
#
loop_
_entity_poly.entity_id
_entity_poly.type
_entity_poly.pdbx_seq_one_letter_code
_entity_poly.pdbx_strand_id
1 'polypeptide(L)'
;MQYFSPEQQYNAWVVSDLVKQIFHQRSGCSPGIHELAVFAEEHFHIDIDFVFSIIMNIGDIEFALAEEIEKKLSGYLGALLPYVNAEMLETSKTNANAFLSRRHGNAVYHLFVSDDAFMRKQ
;
A
#
# COMPACT_ATOMS: atom_id res chain seq x y z
N MET A 1 6.52 9.24 -19.44
CA MET A 1 6.54 8.90 -18.00
C MET A 1 5.23 9.38 -17.41
N GLN A 2 4.39 8.46 -16.97
CA GLN A 2 3.29 8.82 -16.08
C GLN A 2 3.87 9.36 -14.77
N TYR A 3 3.20 10.37 -14.23
CA TYR A 3 3.55 10.97 -12.96
C TYR A 3 2.50 10.53 -11.94
N PHE A 4 2.89 9.67 -11.01
CA PHE A 4 2.02 9.30 -9.89
C PHE A 4 2.14 10.36 -8.80
N SER A 5 0.98 10.83 -8.31
CA SER A 5 0.96 11.83 -7.26
C SER A 5 1.62 11.29 -5.97
N PRO A 6 2.17 12.17 -5.11
CA PRO A 6 2.66 11.75 -3.80
C PRO A 6 1.61 11.00 -2.97
N GLU A 7 0.33 11.32 -3.14
CA GLU A 7 -0.78 10.62 -2.47
C GLU A 7 -1.03 9.22 -3.03
N GLN A 8 -0.89 9.02 -4.35
CA GLN A 8 -0.91 7.67 -4.95
C GLN A 8 0.29 6.84 -4.46
N GLN A 9 1.48 7.43 -4.38
CA GLN A 9 2.67 6.77 -3.83
C GLN A 9 2.49 6.43 -2.35
N TYR A 10 1.86 7.31 -1.58
CA TYR A 10 1.53 7.08 -0.17
C TYR A 10 0.63 5.84 0.00
N ASN A 11 -0.48 5.80 -0.73
CA ASN A 11 -1.43 4.69 -0.66
C ASN A 11 -0.82 3.36 -1.15
N ALA A 12 -0.04 3.40 -2.23
CA ALA A 12 0.69 2.23 -2.73
C ALA A 12 1.70 1.71 -1.69
N TRP A 13 2.42 2.61 -1.02
CA TRP A 13 3.33 2.24 0.05
C TRP A 13 2.59 1.56 1.21
N VAL A 14 1.47 2.14 1.66
CA VAL A 14 0.68 1.57 2.76
C VAL A 14 0.18 0.17 2.40
N VAL A 15 -0.31 -0.05 1.18
CA VAL A 15 -0.68 -1.41 0.70
C VAL A 15 0.50 -2.37 0.81
N SER A 16 1.67 -2.00 0.29
CA SER A 16 2.85 -2.87 0.32
C SER A 16 3.32 -3.17 1.75
N ASP A 17 3.33 -2.16 2.63
CA ASP A 17 3.80 -2.33 4.00
C ASP A 17 2.84 -3.21 4.83
N LEU A 18 1.53 -3.05 4.65
CA LEU A 18 0.52 -3.89 5.30
C LEU A 18 0.63 -5.35 4.87
N VAL A 19 0.78 -5.64 3.58
CA VAL A 19 1.00 -7.02 3.09
C VAL A 19 2.26 -7.60 3.74
N LYS A 20 3.35 -6.82 3.80
CA LYS A 20 4.60 -7.25 4.43
C LYS A 20 4.43 -7.56 5.92
N GLN A 21 3.70 -6.72 6.65
CA GLN A 21 3.43 -6.96 8.08
C GLN A 21 2.56 -8.20 8.30
N ILE A 22 1.53 -8.42 7.48
CA ILE A 22 0.69 -9.64 7.54
C ILE A 22 1.53 -10.88 7.22
N PHE A 23 2.40 -10.81 6.20
CA PHE A 23 3.33 -11.90 5.89
C PHE A 23 4.21 -12.22 7.09
N HIS A 24 4.81 -11.19 7.70
CA HIS A 24 5.70 -11.35 8.85
C HIS A 24 4.99 -12.00 10.04
N GLN A 25 3.76 -11.60 10.30
CA GLN A 25 2.94 -12.18 11.37
C GLN A 25 2.64 -13.67 11.14
N ARG A 26 2.47 -14.10 9.88
CA ARG A 26 2.15 -15.50 9.54
C ARG A 26 3.38 -16.42 9.48
N SER A 27 4.51 -15.89 9.01
CA SER A 27 5.73 -16.67 8.73
C SER A 27 6.80 -16.57 9.81
N GLY A 28 6.77 -15.53 10.65
CA GLY A 28 7.81 -15.23 11.62
C GLY A 28 9.10 -14.66 11.01
N CYS A 29 9.14 -14.40 9.70
CA CYS A 29 10.30 -13.83 9.00
C CYS A 29 9.89 -12.70 8.05
N SER A 30 10.85 -11.93 7.55
CA SER A 30 10.58 -10.87 6.58
C SER A 30 10.61 -11.46 5.16
N PRO A 31 9.65 -11.12 4.29
CA PRO A 31 9.60 -11.68 2.95
C PRO A 31 10.69 -11.11 2.04
N GLY A 32 11.20 -11.94 1.13
CA GLY A 32 11.84 -11.45 -0.10
C GLY A 32 10.83 -10.78 -1.03
N ILE A 33 11.31 -9.99 -2.00
CA ILE A 33 10.46 -9.25 -2.96
C ILE A 33 9.50 -10.20 -3.70
N HIS A 34 10.02 -11.31 -4.23
CA HIS A 34 9.23 -12.29 -4.96
C HIS A 34 8.22 -13.01 -4.06
N GLU A 35 8.62 -13.39 -2.84
CA GLU A 35 7.73 -14.04 -1.86
C GLU A 35 6.58 -13.13 -1.46
N LEU A 36 6.85 -11.83 -1.28
CA LEU A 36 5.82 -10.84 -1.01
C LEU A 36 4.83 -10.74 -2.17
N ALA A 37 5.31 -10.72 -3.42
CA ALA A 37 4.47 -10.64 -4.60
C ALA A 37 3.55 -11.85 -4.75
N VAL A 38 4.10 -13.07 -4.62
CA VAL A 38 3.32 -14.32 -4.66
C VAL A 38 2.30 -14.35 -3.53
N PHE A 39 2.71 -14.00 -2.31
CA PHE A 39 1.81 -13.98 -1.16
C PHE A 39 0.63 -13.00 -1.36
N ALA A 40 0.92 -11.80 -1.85
CA ALA A 40 -0.08 -10.76 -2.08
C ALA A 40 -1.12 -11.18 -3.12
N GLU A 41 -0.66 -11.76 -4.23
CA GLU A 41 -1.51 -12.22 -5.33
C GLU A 41 -2.38 -13.41 -4.89
N GLU A 42 -1.79 -14.43 -4.26
CA GLU A 42 -2.50 -15.65 -3.88
C GLU A 42 -3.52 -15.45 -2.75
N HIS A 43 -3.23 -14.55 -1.79
CA HIS A 43 -4.06 -14.40 -0.60
C HIS A 43 -5.03 -13.22 -0.66
N PHE A 44 -4.69 -12.19 -1.44
CA PHE A 44 -5.45 -10.94 -1.47
C PHE A 44 -5.78 -10.46 -2.89
N HIS A 45 -5.31 -11.15 -3.93
CA HIS A 45 -5.44 -10.72 -5.33
C HIS A 45 -4.86 -9.31 -5.54
N ILE A 46 -3.71 -9.04 -4.92
CA ILE A 46 -3.00 -7.77 -5.01
C ILE A 46 -1.81 -7.92 -5.94
N ASP A 47 -1.89 -7.21 -7.07
CA ASP A 47 -0.80 -7.04 -8.03
C ASP A 47 0.30 -6.13 -7.45
N ILE A 48 1.35 -6.75 -6.89
CA ILE A 48 2.49 -6.04 -6.30
C ILE A 48 3.35 -5.35 -7.35
N ASP A 49 3.43 -5.87 -8.58
CA ASP A 49 4.18 -5.22 -9.66
C ASP A 49 3.56 -3.86 -10.00
N PHE A 50 2.23 -3.79 -10.08
CA PHE A 50 1.48 -2.53 -10.22
C PHE A 50 1.74 -1.57 -9.04
N VAL A 51 1.69 -2.07 -7.80
CA VAL A 51 1.96 -1.26 -6.59
C VAL A 51 3.38 -0.69 -6.61
N PHE A 52 4.36 -1.50 -6.97
CA PHE A 52 5.76 -1.10 -7.06
C PHE A 52 6.04 -0.13 -8.21
N SER A 53 5.36 -0.29 -9.34
CA SER A 53 5.39 0.69 -10.43
C SER A 53 4.98 2.09 -9.97
N ILE A 54 3.94 2.20 -9.13
CA ILE A 54 3.51 3.48 -8.54
C ILE A 54 4.59 4.03 -7.61
N ILE A 55 5.07 3.24 -6.65
CA ILE A 55 6.05 3.67 -5.63
C ILE A 55 7.37 4.14 -6.25
N MET A 56 7.87 3.40 -7.24
CA MET A 56 9.13 3.70 -7.91
C MET A 56 8.95 4.70 -9.05
N ASN A 57 7.71 5.03 -9.42
CA ASN A 57 7.37 5.82 -10.60
C ASN A 57 8.04 5.26 -11.87
N ILE A 58 7.98 3.94 -12.03
CA ILE A 58 8.53 3.18 -13.17
C ILE A 58 7.45 2.29 -13.81
N GLY A 59 7.65 1.95 -15.08
CA GLY A 59 6.70 1.18 -15.85
C GLY A 59 5.66 2.07 -16.54
N ASP A 60 5.16 1.58 -17.68
CA ASP A 60 4.06 2.20 -18.42
C ASP A 60 2.79 1.50 -17.94
N ILE A 61 2.09 2.09 -16.96
CA ILE A 61 0.79 1.57 -16.55
C ILE A 61 -0.20 2.07 -17.60
N GLU A 62 -0.40 1.28 -18.66
CA GLU A 62 -1.30 1.64 -19.77
C GLU A 62 -2.59 2.30 -19.26
N PHE A 63 -2.72 3.59 -19.53
CA PHE A 63 -3.97 4.36 -19.45
C PHE A 63 -4.77 4.34 -18.13
N ALA A 64 -4.16 4.07 -16.97
CA ALA A 64 -4.89 4.16 -15.72
C ALA A 64 -5.21 5.63 -15.39
N LEU A 65 -6.49 6.02 -15.50
CA LEU A 65 -6.97 7.32 -15.02
C LEU A 65 -6.70 7.41 -13.51
N ALA A 66 -6.48 8.63 -12.99
CA ALA A 66 -6.22 8.82 -11.56
C ALA A 66 -7.29 8.17 -10.66
N GLU A 67 -8.55 8.23 -11.09
CA GLU A 67 -9.70 7.59 -10.44
C GLU A 67 -9.62 6.05 -10.44
N GLU A 68 -9.07 5.45 -11.50
CA GLU A 68 -8.90 3.99 -11.58
C GLU A 68 -7.79 3.51 -10.65
N ILE A 69 -6.71 4.29 -10.53
CA ILE A 69 -5.63 4.03 -9.57
C ILE A 69 -6.16 4.11 -8.15
N GLU A 70 -6.91 5.17 -7.82
CA GLU A 70 -7.53 5.33 -6.51
C GLU A 70 -8.49 4.18 -6.19
N LYS A 71 -9.36 3.82 -7.14
CA LYS A 71 -10.29 2.69 -6.97
C LYS A 71 -9.56 1.36 -6.78
N LYS A 72 -8.46 1.13 -7.49
CA LYS A 72 -7.67 -0.10 -7.36
C LYS A 72 -6.95 -0.16 -6.02
N LEU A 73 -6.28 0.93 -5.61
CA LEU A 73 -5.58 1.00 -4.32
C LEU A 73 -6.53 0.96 -3.12
N SER A 74 -7.69 1.62 -3.19
CA SER A 74 -8.74 1.51 -2.15
C SER A 74 -9.33 0.10 -2.08
N GLY A 75 -9.48 -0.59 -3.22
CA GLY A 75 -9.84 -2.01 -3.26
C GLY A 75 -8.83 -2.90 -2.53
N TYR A 76 -7.54 -2.67 -2.76
CA TYR A 76 -6.46 -3.39 -2.06
C TYR A 76 -6.46 -3.12 -0.56
N LEU A 77 -6.56 -1.86 -0.15
CA LEU A 77 -6.71 -1.50 1.27
C LEU A 77 -7.93 -2.19 1.89
N GLY A 78 -9.06 -2.21 1.18
CA GLY A 78 -10.28 -2.90 1.57
C GLY A 78 -10.11 -4.40 1.77
N ALA A 79 -9.35 -5.07 0.90
CA ALA A 79 -9.04 -6.48 1.01
C ALA A 79 -8.14 -6.82 2.22
N LEU A 80 -7.30 -5.87 2.64
CA LEU A 80 -6.40 -6.02 3.78
C LEU A 80 -7.07 -5.71 5.13
N LEU A 81 -8.13 -4.88 5.15
CA LEU A 81 -8.88 -4.50 6.35
C LEU A 81 -9.15 -5.66 7.32
N PRO A 82 -9.53 -6.88 6.88
CA PRO A 82 -9.86 -7.94 7.80
C PRO A 82 -8.68 -8.46 8.63
N TYR A 83 -7.44 -8.18 8.21
CA TYR A 83 -6.20 -8.76 8.73
C TYR A 83 -5.30 -7.75 9.43
N VAL A 84 -5.70 -6.48 9.44
CA VAL A 84 -4.88 -5.36 9.91
C VAL A 84 -5.46 -4.82 11.21
N ASN A 85 -4.60 -4.58 12.19
CA ASN A 85 -4.95 -3.87 13.41
C ASN A 85 -4.49 -2.39 13.35
N ALA A 86 -4.90 -1.60 14.33
CA ALA A 86 -4.59 -0.17 14.39
C ALA A 86 -3.07 0.11 14.40
N GLU A 87 -2.28 -0.70 15.13
CA GLU A 87 -0.83 -0.53 15.22
C GLU A 87 -0.15 -0.78 13.87
N MET A 88 -0.59 -1.79 13.13
CA MET A 88 -0.08 -2.11 11.79
C MET A 88 -0.36 -0.98 10.80
N LEU A 89 -1.56 -0.41 10.87
CA LEU A 89 -1.95 0.74 10.05
C LEU A 89 -1.09 1.96 10.39
N GLU A 90 -0.99 2.35 11.66
CA GLU A 90 -0.22 3.52 12.08
C GLU A 90 1.28 3.37 11.78
N THR A 91 1.82 2.15 11.93
CA THR A 91 3.18 1.82 11.51
C THR A 91 3.35 2.01 10.01
N SER A 92 2.40 1.53 9.19
CA SER A 92 2.44 1.69 7.74
C SER A 92 2.37 3.15 7.31
N LYS A 93 1.47 3.94 7.92
CA LYS A 93 1.33 5.38 7.67
C LYS A 93 2.61 6.13 8.02
N THR A 94 3.22 5.79 9.16
CA THR A 94 4.50 6.37 9.59
C THR A 94 5.63 6.04 8.63
N ASN A 95 5.73 4.78 8.20
CA ASN A 95 6.74 4.33 7.23
C ASN A 95 6.55 5.01 5.86
N ALA A 96 5.30 5.14 5.39
CA ALA A 96 4.97 5.82 4.14
C ALA A 96 5.36 7.30 4.19
N ASN A 97 5.02 7.99 5.28
CA ASN A 97 5.42 9.37 5.50
C ASN A 97 6.94 9.50 5.51
N ALA A 98 7.66 8.65 6.23
CA ALA A 98 9.12 8.68 6.28
C ALA A 98 9.77 8.45 4.90
N PHE A 99 9.19 7.59 4.07
CA PHE A 99 9.63 7.39 2.68
C PHE A 99 9.42 8.65 1.83
N LEU A 100 8.24 9.25 1.91
CA LEU A 100 7.87 10.41 1.09
C LEU A 100 8.49 11.72 1.58
N SER A 101 8.75 11.89 2.88
CA SER A 101 9.38 13.10 3.42
C SER A 101 10.77 13.35 2.83
N ARG A 102 11.48 12.28 2.46
CA ARG A 102 12.77 12.39 1.75
C ARG A 102 12.63 12.97 0.34
N ARG A 103 11.44 12.92 -0.25
CA ARG A 103 11.16 13.34 -1.64
C ARG A 103 10.32 14.61 -1.74
N HIS A 104 9.40 14.83 -0.79
CA HIS A 104 8.34 15.84 -0.89
C HIS A 104 8.14 16.70 0.38
N GLY A 105 8.96 16.53 1.41
CA GLY A 105 8.83 17.27 2.67
C GLY A 105 7.69 16.77 3.58
N ASN A 106 7.28 17.59 4.56
CA ASN A 106 6.30 17.21 5.59
C ASN A 106 4.85 17.47 5.15
N ALA A 107 4.43 16.89 4.03
CA ALA A 107 3.03 16.94 3.60
C ALA A 107 2.18 15.89 4.35
N VAL A 108 0.88 16.17 4.48
CA VAL A 108 -0.10 15.21 5.00
C VAL A 108 -0.81 14.60 3.79
N TYR A 109 -0.89 13.26 3.76
CA TYR A 109 -1.52 12.50 2.68
C TYR A 109 -2.79 11.82 3.19
N HIS A 110 -3.79 11.69 2.31
CA HIS A 110 -5.03 10.98 2.64
C HIS A 110 -4.96 9.51 2.23
N LEU A 111 -5.45 8.65 3.10
CA LEU A 111 -5.69 7.25 2.77
C LEU A 111 -6.96 7.15 1.93
N PHE A 112 -6.95 6.35 0.86
CA PHE A 112 -8.10 6.16 -0.04
C PHE A 112 -9.23 5.31 0.56
N VAL A 113 -9.09 4.93 1.84
CA VAL A 113 -10.18 4.37 2.65
C VAL A 113 -10.18 5.09 3.99
N SER A 114 -11.35 5.18 4.63
CA SER A 114 -11.45 5.82 5.95
C SER A 114 -10.71 5.03 7.02
N ASP A 115 -9.94 5.72 7.87
CA ASP A 115 -9.26 5.14 9.05
C ASP A 115 -10.25 4.40 9.96
N ASP A 116 -11.50 4.86 10.06
CA ASP A 116 -12.57 4.21 10.85
C ASP A 116 -12.83 2.78 10.40
N ALA A 117 -12.55 2.45 9.13
CA ALA A 117 -12.70 1.10 8.61
C ALA A 117 -11.74 0.10 9.30
N PHE A 118 -10.56 0.57 9.74
CA PHE A 118 -9.57 -0.25 10.47
C PHE A 118 -9.84 -0.26 11.98
N MET A 119 -10.52 0.75 12.52
CA MET A 119 -10.73 0.91 13.97
C MET A 119 -11.96 0.16 14.51
N ARG A 120 -12.92 -0.22 13.67
CA ARG A 120 -14.17 -0.91 14.10
C ARG A 120 -14.00 -2.35 14.58
N LYS A 121 -12.78 -2.87 14.69
CA LYS A 121 -12.49 -4.27 15.06
C LYS A 121 -11.81 -4.45 16.43
N GLN A 122 -11.74 -3.41 17.25
CA GLN A 122 -11.26 -3.52 18.64
C GLN A 122 -12.39 -3.90 19.60
#